data_AF-A0A1S9CME1-F1
#
_entry.id   AF-A0A1S9CME1-F1
#
_cell.length_a   1.000
_cell.length_b   1.000
_cell.length_c   1.000
_cell.angle_alpha   90.00
_cell.angle_beta   90.00
_cell.angle_gamma   90.00
#
_symmetry.space_group_name_H-M   'P 1'
#
loop_
_entity.id
_entity.type
_entity.pdbx_description
1 polymer ?
#
loop_
_entity_poly.entity_id
_entity_poly.type
_entity_poly.pdbx_seq_one_letter_code
_entity_poly.pdbx_strand_id
1 'polypeptide(L)'
;MIEGIHTSLFEANNNKQLSGNNLSYPVDDTTFKVSFEAAKELLAVTNAAEETTTQLTYDFMTGKNDNIHELMIAQEKSSILLQFTMQVRNKIVEAYDEIMRIPV
;
A
#
# COMPACT_ATOMS: atom_id res chain seq x y z
N MET A 1 40.93 48.36 43.63
CA MET A 1 39.77 47.69 44.23
C MET A 1 38.67 47.76 43.16
N ILE A 2 38.68 46.89 42.13
CA ILE A 2 38.20 45.47 42.12
C ILE A 2 36.74 45.50 42.61
N GLU A 3 35.68 45.30 41.82
CA GLU A 3 35.40 44.39 40.68
C GLU A 3 34.50 45.11 39.65
N GLY A 4 34.44 44.80 38.35
CA GLY A 4 34.45 43.48 37.73
C GLY A 4 33.01 42.99 37.50
N ILE A 5 32.54 43.13 36.25
CA ILE A 5 31.82 42.09 35.51
C ILE A 5 30.26 41.98 35.62
N HIS A 6 29.65 42.36 34.49
CA HIS A 6 28.51 41.74 33.77
C HIS A 6 27.06 42.12 34.11
N THR A 7 26.61 43.18 33.44
CA THR A 7 25.28 43.26 32.83
C THR A 7 25.13 42.17 31.76
N SER A 8 24.59 41.01 32.13
CA SER A 8 24.06 40.01 31.18
C SER A 8 23.35 38.90 31.94
N LEU A 9 22.10 39.11 32.37
CA LEU A 9 21.23 38.04 32.89
C LEU A 9 19.82 38.02 32.29
N PHE A 10 19.59 38.69 31.16
CA PHE A 10 18.31 38.59 30.45
C PHE A 10 18.48 38.11 29.01
N GLU A 11 19.02 36.91 28.87
CA GLU A 11 19.02 36.14 27.62
C GLU A 11 19.12 34.63 27.93
N ALA A 12 18.22 34.14 28.78
CA ALA A 12 17.95 32.71 28.86
C ALA A 12 17.06 32.31 27.66
N ASN A 13 17.71 32.23 26.50
CA ASN A 13 17.49 31.26 25.43
C ASN A 13 16.08 30.63 25.41
N ASN A 14 15.14 31.34 24.80
CA ASN A 14 13.87 30.80 24.32
C ASN A 14 14.02 30.21 22.90
N ASN A 15 15.09 29.46 22.64
CA ASN A 15 15.28 28.78 21.36
C ASN A 15 16.01 27.44 21.49
N LYS A 16 15.50 26.56 22.36
CA LYS A 16 15.64 25.11 22.11
C LYS A 16 14.44 24.60 21.32
N GLN A 17 14.30 25.08 20.08
CA GLN A 17 13.66 24.27 19.07
C GLN A 17 14.58 23.08 18.77
N LEU A 18 14.05 21.88 19.00
CA LEU A 18 14.15 20.71 18.13
C LEU A 18 15.55 20.35 17.64
N SER A 19 16.20 19.38 18.31
CA SER A 19 17.24 18.56 17.69
C SER A 19 17.18 17.12 18.22
N GLY A 20 16.52 16.27 17.44
CA GLY A 20 17.09 14.98 17.05
C GLY A 20 16.91 13.79 17.99
N ASN A 21 15.68 13.31 18.16
CA ASN A 21 15.48 11.86 18.07
C ASN A 21 15.10 11.54 16.62
N ASN A 22 16.08 11.67 15.72
CA ASN A 22 16.03 10.95 14.45
C ASN A 22 16.21 9.47 14.80
N LEU A 23 15.13 8.85 15.27
CA LEU A 23 14.93 7.45 14.98
C LEU A 23 14.79 7.41 13.47
N SER A 24 15.93 7.33 12.79
CA SER A 24 16.01 6.97 11.39
C SER A 24 15.43 5.57 11.32
N TYR A 25 14.12 5.47 11.18
CA TYR A 25 13.49 4.25 10.74
C TYR A 25 14.10 3.99 9.37
N PRO A 26 14.91 2.94 9.19
CA PRO A 26 15.32 2.58 7.84
C PRO A 26 14.02 2.39 7.07
N VAL A 27 13.78 3.23 6.07
CA VAL A 27 12.74 3.01 5.08
C VAL A 27 13.16 1.71 4.39
N ASP A 28 12.64 0.60 4.89
CA ASP A 28 12.92 -0.72 4.35
C ASP A 28 12.13 -0.87 3.04
N ASP A 29 12.74 -0.37 1.97
CA ASP A 29 12.29 -0.52 0.60
C ASP A 29 11.96 -1.99 0.26
N THR A 30 12.59 -2.95 0.95
CA THR A 30 12.34 -4.38 0.78
C THR A 30 10.89 -4.76 1.13
N THR A 31 10.34 -4.24 2.23
CA THR A 31 8.98 -4.56 2.67
C THR A 31 7.92 -4.00 1.70
N PHE A 32 8.13 -2.79 1.18
CA PHE A 32 7.28 -2.23 0.14
C PHE A 32 7.36 -3.04 -1.16
N LYS A 33 8.57 -3.39 -1.60
CA LYS A 33 8.78 -4.21 -2.80
C LYS A 33 8.11 -5.57 -2.71
N VAL A 34 8.18 -6.27 -1.57
CA VAL A 34 7.50 -7.57 -1.38
C VAL A 34 5.98 -7.41 -1.52
N SER A 35 5.42 -6.37 -0.92
CA SER A 35 3.98 -6.08 -0.98
C SER A 35 3.52 -5.72 -2.40
N PHE A 36 4.33 -4.94 -3.12
CA PHE A 36 4.10 -4.59 -4.52
C PHE A 36 4.16 -5.82 -5.44
N GLU A 37 5.15 -6.68 -5.26
CA GLU A 37 5.25 -7.94 -6.01
C GLU A 37 4.04 -8.86 -5.73
N ALA A 38 3.61 -8.98 -4.48
CA ALA A 38 2.42 -9.74 -4.12
C ALA A 38 1.14 -9.19 -4.79
N ALA A 39 1.02 -7.86 -4.93
CA ALA A 39 -0.11 -7.28 -5.65
C ALA A 39 -0.05 -7.47 -7.16
N LYS A 40 1.14 -7.47 -7.75
CA LYS A 40 1.32 -7.86 -9.16
C LYS A 40 0.89 -9.30 -9.39
N GLU A 41 1.27 -10.20 -8.49
CA GLU A 41 0.84 -11.59 -8.54
C GLU A 41 -0.68 -11.68 -8.42
N LEU A 42 -1.29 -10.98 -7.46
CA LEU A 42 -2.72 -10.95 -7.29
C LEU A 42 -3.48 -10.44 -8.53
N LEU A 43 -2.97 -9.40 -9.19
CA LEU A 43 -3.49 -8.91 -10.47
C LEU A 43 -3.45 -9.98 -11.55
N ALA A 44 -2.35 -10.74 -11.65
CA ALA A 44 -2.23 -11.84 -12.60
C ALA A 44 -3.27 -12.94 -12.30
N VAL A 45 -3.49 -13.26 -11.03
CA VAL A 45 -4.51 -14.25 -10.61
C VAL A 45 -5.92 -13.75 -10.93
N THR A 46 -6.24 -12.47 -10.68
CA THR A 46 -7.54 -11.89 -11.05
C THR A 46 -7.77 -11.95 -12.56
N ASN A 47 -6.77 -11.60 -13.37
CA ASN A 47 -6.87 -11.67 -14.82
C ASN A 47 -7.14 -13.11 -15.31
N ALA A 48 -6.45 -14.10 -14.74
CA ALA A 48 -6.68 -15.51 -15.08
C ALA A 48 -8.10 -15.97 -14.68
N ALA A 49 -8.61 -15.50 -13.53
CA ALA A 49 -9.99 -15.80 -13.09
C ALA A 49 -11.04 -15.18 -14.03
N GLU A 50 -10.83 -13.94 -14.47
CA GLU A 50 -11.68 -13.26 -15.46
C GLU A 50 -11.66 -13.95 -16.83
N GLU A 51 -10.48 -14.36 -17.30
CA GLU A 51 -10.35 -15.10 -18.56
C GLU A 51 -11.09 -16.43 -18.51
N THR A 52 -10.92 -17.19 -17.42
CA THR A 52 -11.66 -18.44 -17.19
C THR A 52 -13.17 -18.21 -17.18
N THR A 53 -13.63 -17.16 -16.49
CA THR A 53 -15.04 -16.80 -16.41
C THR A 53 -15.60 -16.42 -17.78
N THR A 54 -14.83 -15.67 -18.58
CA THR A 54 -15.20 -15.28 -19.94
C THR A 54 -15.31 -16.50 -20.85
N GLN A 55 -14.36 -17.43 -20.75
CA GLN A 55 -14.38 -18.68 -21.52
C GLN A 55 -15.60 -19.53 -21.17
N LEU A 56 -15.88 -19.73 -19.87
CA LEU A 56 -17.07 -20.45 -19.40
C LEU A 56 -18.37 -19.77 -19.84
N THR A 57 -18.41 -18.44 -19.82
CA THR A 57 -19.55 -17.66 -20.32
C THR A 57 -19.78 -17.92 -21.80
N TYR A 58 -18.71 -17.91 -22.60
CA TYR A 58 -18.78 -18.19 -24.03
C TYR A 58 -19.24 -19.62 -24.31
N ASP A 59 -18.68 -20.60 -23.61
CA ASP A 59 -19.04 -22.01 -23.77
C ASP A 59 -20.49 -22.29 -23.34
N PHE A 60 -20.98 -21.58 -22.31
CA PHE A 60 -22.39 -21.60 -21.90
C PHE A 60 -23.31 -20.96 -22.95
N MET A 61 -22.98 -19.77 -23.44
CA MET A 61 -23.78 -19.07 -24.46
C MET A 61 -23.82 -19.80 -25.81
N THR A 62 -22.74 -20.52 -26.16
CA THR A 62 -22.66 -21.32 -27.38
C THR A 62 -23.30 -22.70 -27.26
N GLY A 63 -23.80 -23.07 -26.08
CA GLY A 63 -24.40 -24.37 -25.81
C GLY A 63 -23.39 -25.52 -25.81
N LYS A 64 -22.09 -25.22 -25.72
CA LYS A 64 -21.02 -26.23 -25.58
C LYS A 64 -20.96 -26.81 -24.17
N ASN A 65 -21.40 -26.05 -23.17
CA ASN A 65 -21.37 -26.46 -21.77
C ASN A 65 -22.66 -26.01 -21.05
N ASP A 66 -23.45 -26.95 -20.52
CA ASP A 66 -24.68 -26.66 -19.76
C ASP A 66 -24.43 -26.44 -18.25
N ASN A 67 -23.16 -26.45 -17.82
CA ASN A 67 -22.80 -26.30 -16.41
C ASN A 67 -22.84 -24.84 -15.94
N ILE A 68 -24.05 -24.30 -15.80
CA ILE A 68 -24.28 -22.96 -15.22
C ILE A 68 -23.72 -22.84 -13.79
N HIS A 69 -23.65 -23.94 -13.04
CA HIS A 69 -23.08 -23.94 -11.69
C HIS A 69 -21.59 -23.58 -11.69
N GLU A 70 -20.82 -24.13 -12.63
CA GLU A 70 -19.38 -23.81 -12.75
C GLU A 70 -19.18 -22.35 -13.16
N LEU A 71 -20.01 -21.85 -14.07
CA LEU A 71 -20.01 -20.45 -14.46
C LEU A 71 -20.31 -19.54 -13.25
N MET A 72 -21.37 -19.83 -12.49
CA MET A 72 -21.74 -19.04 -11.31
C MET A 72 -20.64 -19.05 -10.25
N ILE A 73 -20.02 -20.21 -10.01
CA ILE A 73 -18.90 -20.32 -9.05
C ILE A 73 -17.69 -19.51 -9.55
N ALA A 74 -17.36 -19.60 -10.84
CA ALA A 74 -16.26 -18.85 -11.44
C ALA A 74 -16.51 -17.34 -11.36
N GLN A 75 -17.73 -16.90 -11.68
CA GLN A 75 -18.16 -15.50 -11.58
C GLN A 75 -18.05 -14.97 -10.15
N GLU A 76 -18.58 -15.71 -9.17
CA GLU A 76 -18.51 -15.31 -7.75
C GLU A 76 -17.05 -15.22 -7.29
N LYS A 77 -16.24 -16.21 -7.64
CA LYS A 77 -14.81 -16.22 -7.35
C LYS A 77 -14.10 -15.01 -7.97
N SER A 78 -14.35 -14.72 -9.25
CA SER A 78 -13.75 -13.59 -9.95
C SER A 78 -14.15 -12.25 -9.31
N SER A 79 -15.44 -12.09 -8.97
CA SER A 79 -15.96 -10.91 -8.29
C SER A 79 -15.27 -10.65 -6.95
N ILE A 80 -15.15 -11.69 -6.11
CA ILE A 80 -14.46 -11.58 -4.81
C ILE A 80 -12.98 -11.24 -5.02
N LEU A 81 -12.31 -11.90 -5.96
CA LEU A 81 -10.91 -11.61 -6.28
C LEU A 81 -10.70 -10.18 -6.76
N LEU A 82 -11.56 -9.67 -7.65
CA LEU A 82 -11.48 -8.32 -8.15
C LEU A 82 -11.63 -7.29 -7.03
N GLN A 83 -12.60 -7.49 -6.14
CA GLN A 83 -12.80 -6.64 -4.97
C GLN A 83 -11.59 -6.65 -4.04
N PHE A 84 -11.00 -7.83 -3.82
CA PHE A 84 -9.79 -7.96 -3.03
C PHE A 84 -8.59 -7.25 -3.68
N THR A 85 -8.39 -7.42 -4.99
CA THR A 85 -7.35 -6.74 -5.77
C THR A 85 -7.49 -5.23 -5.71
N MET A 86 -8.72 -4.69 -5.78
CA MET A 86 -8.97 -3.27 -5.62
C MET A 86 -8.59 -2.75 -4.23
N GLN A 87 -8.88 -3.52 -3.18
CA GLN A 87 -8.47 -3.17 -1.81
C GLN A 87 -6.94 -3.16 -1.68
N VAL A 88 -6.26 -4.19 -2.19
CA VAL A 88 -4.80 -4.28 -2.17
C VAL A 88 -4.16 -3.14 -2.96
N ARG A 89 -4.69 -2.84 -4.16
CA ARG A 89 -4.24 -1.70 -4.98
C ARG A 89 -4.33 -0.39 -4.19
N ASN A 90 -5.47 -0.11 -3.56
CA ASN A 90 -5.66 1.11 -2.79
C ASN A 90 -4.66 1.18 -1.62
N LYS A 91 -4.46 0.07 -0.89
CA LYS A 91 -3.52 0.01 0.24
C LYS A 91 -2.07 0.24 -0.18
N ILE A 92 -1.65 -0.23 -1.34
CA ILE A 92 -0.29 -0.02 -1.84
C ILE A 92 -0.08 1.43 -2.26
N VAL A 93 -1.07 2.06 -2.87
CA VAL A 93 -1.02 3.50 -3.20
C VAL A 93 -0.94 4.33 -1.91
N GLU A 94 -1.79 4.02 -0.92
CA GLU A 94 -1.74 4.67 0.40
C GLU A 94 -0.36 4.51 1.06
N ALA A 95 0.21 3.30 1.05
CA ALA A 95 1.52 3.03 1.64
C ALA A 95 2.65 3.79 0.92
N TYR A 96 2.58 3.90 -0.41
CA TYR A 96 3.52 4.72 -1.19
C TYR A 96 3.44 6.20 -0.80
N ASP A 97 2.22 6.74 -0.71
CA ASP A 97 1.99 8.13 -0.31
C ASP A 97 2.45 8.40 1.13
N GLU A 98 2.28 7.44 2.05
CA GLU A 98 2.75 7.53 3.43
C GLU A 98 4.28 7.55 3.52
N ILE A 99 4.97 6.67 2.80
CA ILE A 99 6.45 6.65 2.72
C ILE A 99 6.98 7.99 2.20
N MET A 100 6.33 8.58 1.18
CA MET A 100 6.70 9.89 0.65
C MET A 100 6.48 11.05 1.62
N ARG A 101 5.52 10.92 2.55
CA ARG A 101 5.22 11.95 3.56
C ARG A 101 6.11 11.87 4.78
N ILE A 102 6.96 10.85 4.94
CA ILE A 102 7.95 10.81 6.02
C ILE A 102 8.96 11.94 5.78
N PRO A 103 9.00 12.98 6.62
CA PRO A 103 10.05 13.97 6.53
C PRO A 103 11.38 13.30 6.89
N VAL A 104 12.37 13.42 6.01
CA VAL A 104 13.76 13.03 6.27
C VAL A 104 14.45 13.99 7.23
#